data_AF-A0A2J4G700-F1
#
_entry.id   AF-A0A2J4G700-F1
#
_cell.length_a   1.000
_cell.length_b   1.000
_cell.length_c   1.000
_cell.angle_alpha   90.00
_cell.angle_beta   90.00
_cell.angle_gamma   90.00
#
_symmetry.space_group_name_H-M   'P 1'
#
loop_
_entity.id
_entity.type
_entity.pdbx_description
1 polymer ?
#
loop_
_entity_poly.entity_id
_entity_poly.type
_entity_poly.pdbx_seq_one_letter_code
_entity_poly.pdbx_strand_id
1 'polypeptide(L)'
;MLIVGKLVDLLTSDGLFAVVELPKELYSRYPLLDEWLYGCPKLMARVYVDGFYNESGKLVREYRRRCTPEVVVAADKDEEYYGYIDLTDFNVKDGIPIGYFAQLILTHIECRELSPSPPGPQIKEKVQRITVYPNELAFATDDVPDAVKSLISARLEALAQLSRNLEVMDALEGAGLGAVASDLAEGLRRFHAEDYEGAVKFFRKAVEGLRGYVESSRVEGMGESRQKLLRDFLSKAFQLISNFGEHSGTSGNLPEAELSRNIALAASKYLATYLARQPSEAKA
;
A
#
# COMPACT_ATOMS: atom_id res chain seq x y z
N MET A 1 5.26 -0.21 7.59
CA MET A 1 5.23 0.12 9.04
C MET A 1 3.81 0.18 9.56
N LEU A 2 3.53 -0.46 10.70
CA LEU A 2 2.26 -0.27 11.42
C LEU A 2 2.37 0.96 12.33
N ILE A 3 1.40 1.87 12.23
CA ILE A 3 1.30 3.09 13.02
C ILE A 3 -0.05 3.08 13.74
N VAL A 4 -0.03 3.30 15.04
CA VAL A 4 -1.20 3.64 15.83
C VAL A 4 -0.95 4.99 16.43
N GLY A 5 -1.62 6.00 15.90
CA GLY A 5 -1.41 7.38 16.31
C GLY A 5 -2.71 8.05 16.66
N LYS A 6 -2.65 8.94 17.64
CA LYS A 6 -3.77 9.79 18.00
C LYS A 6 -4.00 10.84 16.91
N LEU A 7 -5.25 10.97 16.49
CA LEU A 7 -5.70 12.02 15.60
C LEU A 7 -5.72 13.33 16.38
N VAL A 8 -4.93 14.30 15.97
CA VAL A 8 -4.78 15.60 16.64
C VAL A 8 -5.05 16.74 15.66
N ASP A 9 -5.45 17.88 16.21
CA ASP A 9 -5.52 19.12 15.44
C ASP A 9 -4.12 19.71 15.27
N LEU A 10 -3.77 20.04 14.03
CA LEU A 10 -2.56 20.75 13.68
C LEU A 10 -2.92 22.03 12.92
N LEU A 11 -2.58 23.17 13.50
CA LEU A 11 -2.76 24.48 12.87
C LEU A 11 -1.43 24.88 12.20
N THR A 12 -1.45 25.09 10.89
CA THR A 12 -0.33 25.64 10.11
C THR A 12 -0.74 26.96 9.46
N SER A 13 0.17 27.57 8.69
CA SER A 13 -0.16 28.73 7.85
C SER A 13 -1.24 28.44 6.81
N ASP A 14 -1.36 27.17 6.41
CA ASP A 14 -2.22 26.75 5.30
C ASP A 14 -3.61 26.30 5.77
N GLY A 15 -3.80 26.11 7.08
CA GLY A 15 -5.10 25.80 7.67
C GLY A 15 -5.03 24.93 8.92
N LEU A 16 -6.20 24.44 9.31
CA LEU A 16 -6.38 23.45 10.37
C LEU A 16 -6.51 22.06 9.74
N PHE A 17 -5.68 21.14 10.21
CA PHE A 17 -5.63 19.75 9.72
C PHE A 17 -5.91 18.78 10.87
N ALA A 18 -6.62 17.69 10.59
CA ALA A 18 -6.71 16.57 11.50
C ALA A 18 -5.67 15.52 11.09
N VAL A 19 -4.65 15.32 11.91
CA VAL A 19 -3.43 14.62 11.50
C VAL A 19 -2.99 13.53 12.47
N VAL A 20 -2.15 12.64 11.98
CA VAL A 20 -1.38 11.68 12.79
C VAL A 20 0.10 11.90 12.55
N GLU A 21 0.87 12.11 13.62
CA GLU A 21 2.33 12.31 13.55
C GLU A 21 3.04 11.08 12.95
N LEU A 22 4.02 11.34 12.07
CA LEU A 22 4.94 10.30 11.63
C LEU A 22 5.87 9.89 12.78
N PRO A 23 6.04 8.59 13.02
CA PRO A 23 6.90 8.10 14.10
C PRO A 23 8.35 8.58 13.97
N LYS A 24 8.93 9.04 15.08
CA LYS A 24 10.27 9.64 15.11
C LYS A 24 11.37 8.66 14.64
N GLU A 25 11.15 7.37 14.83
CA GLU A 25 12.06 6.32 14.36
C GLU A 25 12.23 6.32 12.84
N LEU A 26 11.24 6.81 12.07
CA LEU A 26 11.35 6.91 10.61
C LEU A 26 12.51 7.81 10.20
N TYR A 27 12.70 8.96 10.86
CA TYR A 27 13.75 9.92 10.51
C TYR A 27 15.14 9.33 10.71
N SER A 28 15.33 8.56 11.79
CA SER A 28 16.61 7.90 12.07
C SER A 28 16.96 6.80 11.06
N ARG A 29 15.95 6.14 10.48
CA ARG A 29 16.14 4.99 9.59
C ARG A 29 16.16 5.35 8.12
N TYR A 30 15.46 6.42 7.76
CA TYR A 30 15.40 6.91 6.40
C TYR A 30 15.87 8.37 6.38
N PRO A 31 17.21 8.63 6.40
CA PRO A 31 17.74 9.99 6.45
C PRO A 31 17.26 10.89 5.30
N LEU A 32 16.98 10.30 4.13
CA LEU A 32 16.39 11.03 2.99
C LEU A 32 15.02 11.65 3.32
N LEU A 33 14.28 11.08 4.27
CA LEU A 33 13.01 11.66 4.73
C LEU A 33 13.24 13.02 5.38
N ASP A 34 14.29 13.15 6.18
CA ASP A 34 14.65 14.43 6.82
C ASP A 34 14.90 15.49 5.75
N GLU A 35 15.72 15.19 4.73
CA GLU A 35 15.94 16.09 3.58
C GLU A 35 14.63 16.48 2.87
N TRP A 36 13.68 15.55 2.75
CA TRP A 36 12.40 15.78 2.09
C TRP A 36 11.45 16.66 2.89
N LEU A 37 11.53 16.71 4.22
CA LEU A 37 10.70 17.61 5.01
C LEU A 37 10.94 19.09 4.66
N TYR A 38 12.17 19.44 4.28
CA TYR A 38 12.55 20.82 3.92
C TYR A 38 12.48 21.07 2.41
N GLY A 39 12.87 20.07 1.62
CA GLY A 39 13.14 20.25 0.19
C GLY A 39 12.03 19.76 -0.72
N CYS A 40 11.10 18.93 -0.23
CA CYS A 40 10.09 18.35 -1.09
C CYS A 40 8.91 19.33 -1.31
N PRO A 41 8.58 19.69 -2.56
CA PRO A 41 7.46 20.58 -2.84
C PRO A 41 6.11 19.99 -2.41
N LYS A 42 5.98 18.67 -2.52
CA LYS A 42 4.76 17.95 -2.12
C LYS A 42 5.11 16.55 -1.62
N LEU A 43 4.97 16.38 -0.32
CA LEU A 43 5.23 15.13 0.36
C LEU A 43 3.92 14.37 0.56
N MET A 44 3.89 13.09 0.20
CA MET A 44 2.69 12.26 0.30
C MET A 44 3.00 10.98 1.07
N ALA A 45 2.06 10.51 1.87
CA ALA A 45 2.16 9.23 2.57
C ALA A 45 1.24 8.22 1.91
N ARG A 46 1.78 7.09 1.46
CA ARG A 46 0.96 5.97 1.00
C ARG A 46 0.61 5.09 2.18
N VAL A 47 -0.67 5.08 2.54
CA VAL A 47 -1.17 4.37 3.72
C VAL A 47 -2.33 3.44 3.39
N TYR A 48 -2.43 2.37 4.16
CA TYR A 48 -3.65 1.61 4.32
C TYR A 48 -4.26 1.94 5.69
N VAL A 49 -5.47 2.50 5.67
CA VAL A 49 -6.24 2.80 6.87
C VAL A 49 -7.04 1.55 7.24
N ASP A 50 -6.66 0.88 8.34
CA ASP A 50 -7.39 -0.30 8.82
C ASP A 50 -8.69 0.14 9.51
N GLY A 51 -8.58 1.02 10.50
CA GLY A 51 -9.72 1.53 11.25
C GLY A 51 -9.36 2.60 12.28
N PHE A 52 -10.39 3.13 12.93
CA PHE A 52 -10.28 4.10 14.02
C PHE A 52 -10.88 3.57 15.32
N TYR A 53 -10.22 3.90 16.43
CA TYR A 53 -10.60 3.52 17.79
C TYR A 53 -10.87 4.77 18.62
N ASN A 54 -11.84 4.72 19.52
CA ASN A 54 -12.08 5.84 20.44
C ASN A 54 -11.06 5.84 21.59
N GLU A 55 -11.20 6.83 22.49
CA GLU A 55 -10.35 6.99 23.67
C GLU A 55 -10.34 5.78 24.63
N SER A 56 -11.41 4.98 24.65
CA SER A 56 -11.46 3.74 25.45
C SER A 56 -10.91 2.51 24.72
N GLY A 57 -10.42 2.68 23.49
CA GLY A 57 -9.86 1.61 22.66
C GLY A 57 -10.90 0.73 21.98
N LYS A 58 -12.17 1.14 21.95
CA LYS A 58 -13.23 0.47 21.19
C LYS A 58 -13.13 0.86 19.71
N LEU A 59 -13.20 -0.14 18.82
CA LEU A 59 -13.30 0.08 17.37
C LEU A 59 -14.58 0.88 17.06
N VAL A 60 -14.39 2.03 16.41
CA VAL A 60 -15.46 2.95 16.00
C VAL A 60 -15.87 2.67 14.58
N ARG A 61 -14.88 2.51 13.68
CA ARG A 61 -15.13 2.27 12.27
C ARG A 61 -13.95 1.57 11.60
N GLU A 62 -14.25 0.56 10.79
CA GLU A 62 -13.29 -0.05 9.87
C GLU A 62 -13.36 0.65 8.52
N TYR A 63 -12.21 0.80 7.87
CA TYR A 63 -12.08 1.41 6.55
C TYR A 63 -11.50 0.45 5.53
N ARG A 64 -10.45 -0.29 5.91
CA ARG A 64 -9.77 -1.26 5.06
C ARG A 64 -9.40 -0.69 3.68
N ARG A 65 -8.91 0.55 3.66
CA ARG A 65 -8.78 1.35 2.43
C ARG A 65 -7.36 1.86 2.25
N ARG A 66 -6.85 1.75 1.02
CA ARG A 66 -5.63 2.44 0.58
C ARG A 66 -5.93 3.89 0.20
N CYS A 67 -5.09 4.81 0.64
CA CYS A 67 -5.09 6.20 0.20
C CYS A 67 -3.67 6.77 0.19
N THR A 68 -3.54 7.95 -0.43
CA THR A 68 -2.29 8.68 -0.50
C THR A 68 -2.53 10.12 -0.02
N PRO A 69 -2.73 10.32 1.30
CA PRO A 69 -2.83 11.65 1.90
C PRO A 69 -1.53 12.44 1.78
N GLU A 70 -1.65 13.76 1.92
CA GLU A 70 -0.51 14.67 2.03
C GLU A 70 0.17 14.49 3.39
N VAL A 71 1.48 14.75 3.43
CA VAL A 71 2.23 14.88 4.68
C VAL A 71 2.41 16.36 4.95
N VAL A 72 1.69 16.86 5.95
CA VAL A 72 1.83 18.23 6.44
C VAL A 72 3.10 18.31 7.27
N VAL A 73 3.93 19.31 7.00
CA VAL A 73 5.19 19.52 7.73
C VAL A 73 5.00 20.69 8.69
N ALA A 74 5.40 20.50 9.95
CA ALA A 74 5.40 21.55 10.95
C ALA A 74 6.70 21.54 11.76
N ALA A 75 7.24 22.71 12.06
CA ALA A 75 8.38 22.88 12.94
C ALA A 75 7.92 22.97 14.40
N ASP A 76 8.67 22.35 15.30
CA ASP A 76 8.53 22.58 16.73
C ASP A 76 9.20 23.90 17.18
N LYS A 77 9.25 24.11 18.49
CA LYS A 77 9.84 25.33 19.08
C LYS A 77 11.36 25.40 18.95
N ASP A 78 12.01 24.26 18.73
CA ASP A 78 13.46 24.13 18.61
C ASP A 78 13.89 24.09 17.11
N GLU A 79 12.97 24.47 16.20
CA GLU A 79 13.15 24.42 14.74
C GLU A 79 13.34 23.00 14.17
N GLU A 80 12.98 21.96 14.93
CA GLU A 80 12.94 20.59 14.40
C GLU A 80 11.65 20.37 13.62
N TYR A 81 11.77 19.88 12.39
CA TYR A 81 10.63 19.64 11.51
C TYR A 81 10.10 18.23 11.67
N TYR A 82 8.78 18.13 11.80
CA TYR A 82 8.04 16.89 11.93
C TYR A 82 6.99 16.78 10.83
N GLY A 83 6.77 15.57 10.38
CA GLY A 83 5.79 15.25 9.33
C GLY A 83 4.54 14.62 9.93
N TYR A 84 3.39 14.99 9.40
CA TYR A 84 2.09 14.58 9.89
C TYR A 84 1.22 14.10 8.73
N ILE A 85 0.67 12.89 8.82
CA ILE A 85 -0.22 12.33 7.80
C ILE A 85 -1.57 13.03 7.90
N ASP A 86 -1.98 13.72 6.85
CA ASP A 86 -3.26 14.42 6.79
C ASP A 86 -4.44 13.43 6.64
N LEU A 87 -5.28 13.36 7.67
CA LEU A 87 -6.49 12.55 7.71
C LEU A 87 -7.74 13.43 7.86
N THR A 88 -7.66 14.72 7.51
CA THR A 88 -8.78 15.69 7.57
C THR A 88 -10.03 15.17 6.87
N ASP A 89 -9.86 14.48 5.75
CA ASP A 89 -10.97 13.86 5.01
C ASP A 89 -11.79 12.88 5.87
N PHE A 90 -11.13 12.10 6.74
CA PHE A 90 -11.82 11.18 7.65
C PHE A 90 -12.47 11.92 8.81
N ASN A 91 -11.84 12.98 9.33
CA ASN A 91 -12.43 13.81 10.37
C ASN A 91 -13.72 14.51 9.87
N VAL A 92 -13.63 15.20 8.74
CA VAL A 92 -14.71 16.06 8.23
C VAL A 92 -15.82 15.26 7.57
N LYS A 93 -15.50 14.31 6.68
CA LYS A 93 -16.52 13.59 5.91
C LYS A 93 -17.18 12.47 6.70
N ASP A 94 -16.40 11.79 7.52
CA ASP A 94 -16.87 10.62 8.26
C ASP A 94 -17.15 10.90 9.74
N GLY A 95 -16.88 12.13 10.21
CA GLY A 95 -17.15 12.54 11.58
C GLY A 95 -16.24 11.88 12.60
N ILE A 96 -15.03 11.46 12.21
CA ILE A 96 -14.07 10.85 13.15
C ILE A 96 -13.52 11.93 14.10
N PRO A 97 -13.78 11.87 15.41
CA PRO A 97 -13.39 12.93 16.33
C PRO A 97 -11.87 13.02 16.55
N ILE A 98 -11.40 14.25 16.82
CA ILE A 98 -10.06 14.48 17.37
C ILE A 98 -9.92 13.76 18.71
N GLY A 99 -8.74 13.23 18.97
CA GLY A 99 -8.42 12.41 20.14
C GLY A 99 -8.61 10.90 19.93
N TYR A 100 -9.19 10.49 18.81
CA TYR A 100 -9.35 9.07 18.46
C TYR A 100 -8.06 8.53 17.84
N PHE A 101 -7.88 7.22 17.84
CA PHE A 101 -6.67 6.56 17.37
C PHE A 101 -6.86 5.97 15.99
N ALA A 102 -6.02 6.36 15.03
CA ALA A 102 -5.99 5.77 13.70
C ALA A 102 -5.00 4.60 13.68
N GLN A 103 -5.42 3.46 13.14
CA GLN A 103 -4.52 2.35 12.83
C GLN A 103 -4.21 2.35 11.33
N LEU A 104 -2.94 2.61 11.02
CA LEU A 104 -2.44 2.82 9.67
C LEU A 104 -1.32 1.83 9.36
N ILE A 105 -1.22 1.40 8.10
CA ILE A 105 -0.03 0.74 7.57
C ILE A 105 0.59 1.69 6.55
N LEU A 106 1.69 2.33 6.91
CA LEU A 106 2.51 3.14 6.01
C LEU A 106 3.36 2.22 5.13
N THR A 107 3.27 2.38 3.81
CA THR A 107 4.06 1.59 2.85
C THR A 107 5.09 2.43 2.12
N HIS A 108 4.78 3.67 1.78
CA HIS A 108 5.70 4.57 1.09
C HIS A 108 5.55 6.00 1.59
N ILE A 109 6.64 6.75 1.49
CA ILE A 109 6.60 8.20 1.46
C ILE A 109 7.03 8.62 0.05
N GLU A 110 6.27 9.50 -0.58
CA GLU A 110 6.53 9.97 -1.94
C GLU A 110 6.86 11.45 -1.91
N CYS A 111 7.99 11.83 -2.51
CA CYS A 111 8.24 13.22 -2.85
C CYS A 111 7.86 13.46 -4.31
N ARG A 112 6.94 14.41 -4.53
CA ARG A 112 6.42 14.74 -5.86
C ARG A 112 6.90 16.12 -6.27
N GLU A 113 7.59 16.17 -7.40
CA GLU A 113 8.15 17.37 -7.98
C GLU A 113 7.60 17.56 -9.40
N LEU A 114 7.12 18.76 -9.71
CA LEU A 114 6.71 19.10 -11.07
C LEU A 114 7.95 19.51 -11.86
N SER A 115 8.42 18.64 -12.76
CA SER A 115 9.55 18.95 -13.63
C SER A 115 9.07 19.26 -15.06
N PRO A 116 9.59 20.30 -15.72
CA PRO A 116 9.38 20.48 -17.15
C PRO A 116 10.03 19.31 -17.91
N SER A 117 9.34 18.73 -18.89
CA SER A 117 9.89 17.67 -19.75
C SER A 117 10.62 18.28 -20.95
N PRO A 118 11.93 18.04 -21.15
CA PRO A 118 12.59 18.39 -22.40
C PRO A 118 12.24 17.36 -23.50
N PRO A 119 11.92 17.75 -24.75
CA PRO A 119 11.59 19.08 -25.26
C PRO A 119 10.08 19.22 -25.48
N GLY A 120 9.35 19.81 -24.54
CA GLY A 120 7.94 20.18 -24.75
C GLY A 120 7.28 20.81 -23.52
N PRO A 121 6.09 21.43 -23.66
CA PRO A 121 5.35 22.05 -22.55
C PRO A 121 4.69 21.02 -21.61
N GLN A 122 5.05 19.74 -21.68
CA GLN A 122 4.48 18.71 -20.81
C GLN A 122 5.20 18.73 -19.47
N ILE A 123 4.50 19.16 -18.43
CA ILE A 123 4.95 18.99 -17.04
C ILE A 123 4.80 17.50 -16.72
N LYS A 124 5.91 16.81 -16.43
CA LYS A 124 5.86 15.44 -15.88
C LYS A 124 6.11 15.53 -14.38
N GLU A 125 5.22 14.92 -13.62
CA GLU A 125 5.41 14.72 -12.19
C GLU A 125 6.53 13.68 -12.00
N LYS A 126 7.66 14.12 -11.46
CA LYS A 126 8.73 13.25 -11.01
C LYS A 126 8.38 12.81 -9.59
N VAL A 127 8.17 11.51 -9.41
CA VAL A 127 7.86 10.92 -8.11
C VAL A 127 9.07 10.12 -7.63
N GLN A 128 9.66 10.57 -6.53
CA GLN A 128 10.67 9.82 -5.79
C GLN A 128 9.99 9.10 -4.62
N ARG A 129 10.43 7.89 -4.26
CA ARG A 129 9.78 7.07 -3.23
C ARG A 129 10.77 6.50 -2.22
N ILE A 130 10.46 6.66 -0.94
CA ILE A 130 11.05 5.89 0.16
C ILE A 130 10.09 4.73 0.45
N THR A 131 10.57 3.50 0.32
CA THR A 131 9.80 2.30 0.70
C THR A 131 9.95 2.07 2.19
N VAL A 132 8.83 2.02 2.92
CA VAL A 132 8.80 1.78 4.36
C VAL A 132 8.41 0.34 4.62
N TYR A 133 9.39 -0.50 4.97
CA TYR A 133 9.12 -1.94 5.00
C TYR A 133 8.21 -2.34 6.19
N PRO A 134 7.29 -3.28 5.95
CA PRO A 134 6.32 -3.77 6.95
C PRO A 134 6.92 -4.22 8.28
N ASN A 135 8.00 -4.99 8.20
CA ASN A 135 8.59 -5.70 9.33
C ASN A 135 9.64 -4.85 10.07
N GLU A 136 9.97 -3.67 9.55
CA GLU A 136 11.03 -2.87 10.10
C GLU A 136 10.59 -2.10 11.34
N LEU A 137 9.28 -1.82 11.47
CA LEU A 137 8.73 -0.93 12.49
C LEU A 137 7.25 -1.24 12.81
N ALA A 138 6.96 -1.40 14.10
CA ALA A 138 5.61 -1.36 14.67
C ALA A 138 5.61 -0.28 15.76
N PHE A 139 4.72 0.70 15.65
CA PHE A 139 4.68 1.83 16.56
C PHE A 139 3.25 2.11 17.02
N ALA A 140 3.13 2.35 18.33
CA ALA A 140 1.97 2.94 18.95
C ALA A 140 2.46 4.14 19.76
N THR A 141 1.80 5.29 19.66
CA THR A 141 2.09 6.42 20.56
C THR A 141 1.86 5.99 22.02
N ASP A 142 2.59 6.60 22.96
CA ASP A 142 2.55 6.19 24.37
C ASP A 142 1.12 6.20 24.95
N ASP A 143 0.30 7.14 24.47
CA ASP A 143 -1.08 7.38 24.87
C ASP A 143 -2.11 6.44 24.25
N VAL A 144 -1.70 5.48 23.40
CA VAL A 144 -2.61 4.47 22.85
C VAL A 144 -3.15 3.56 23.97
N PRO A 145 -4.49 3.36 24.07
CA PRO A 145 -5.09 2.50 25.08
C PRO A 145 -4.59 1.06 25.01
N ASP A 146 -4.38 0.43 26.17
CA ASP A 146 -3.90 -0.96 26.27
C ASP A 146 -4.80 -1.98 25.54
N ALA A 147 -6.10 -1.68 25.45
CA ALA A 147 -7.04 -2.48 24.69
C ALA A 147 -6.71 -2.49 23.18
N VAL A 148 -6.32 -1.35 22.62
CA VAL A 148 -5.88 -1.23 21.22
C VAL A 148 -4.55 -1.94 21.02
N LYS A 149 -3.59 -1.73 21.93
CA LYS A 149 -2.28 -2.42 21.91
C LYS A 149 -2.48 -3.94 21.89
N SER A 150 -3.32 -4.47 22.79
CA SER A 150 -3.62 -5.90 22.90
C SER A 150 -4.29 -6.47 21.64
N LEU A 151 -5.27 -5.74 21.07
CA LEU A 151 -5.95 -6.14 19.85
C LEU A 151 -4.99 -6.20 18.66
N ILE A 152 -4.07 -5.24 18.58
CA ILE A 152 -3.05 -5.19 17.54
C ILE A 152 -2.04 -6.30 17.70
N SER A 153 -1.56 -6.56 18.92
CA SER A 153 -0.68 -7.69 19.21
C SER A 153 -1.31 -9.02 18.79
N ALA A 154 -2.60 -9.21 19.05
CA ALA A 154 -3.34 -10.40 18.63
C ALA A 154 -3.47 -10.53 17.09
N ARG A 155 -3.41 -9.42 16.35
CA ARG A 155 -3.54 -9.37 14.88
C ARG A 155 -2.21 -9.16 14.16
N LEU A 156 -1.08 -9.14 14.88
CA LEU A 156 0.20 -8.67 14.34
C LEU A 156 0.66 -9.49 13.12
N GLU A 157 0.50 -10.80 13.14
CA GLU A 157 0.85 -11.67 12.01
C GLU A 157 -0.04 -11.39 10.77
N ALA A 158 -1.34 -11.21 10.98
CA ALA A 158 -2.28 -10.87 9.91
C ALA A 158 -1.98 -9.49 9.31
N LEU A 159 -1.67 -8.50 10.15
CA LEU A 159 -1.27 -7.16 9.71
C LEU A 159 0.06 -7.19 8.97
N ALA A 160 1.02 -7.99 9.42
CA ALA A 160 2.28 -8.20 8.71
C ALA A 160 2.06 -8.85 7.34
N GLN A 161 1.15 -9.83 7.24
CA GLN A 161 0.79 -10.45 5.97
C GLN A 161 0.10 -9.47 5.02
N LEU A 162 -0.83 -8.66 5.52
CA LEU A 162 -1.48 -7.59 4.76
C LEU A 162 -0.45 -6.60 4.22
N SER A 163 0.48 -6.16 5.08
CA SER A 163 1.50 -5.19 4.71
C SER A 163 2.48 -5.74 3.65
N ARG A 164 2.85 -7.03 3.71
CA ARG A 164 3.58 -7.71 2.62
C ARG A 164 2.80 -7.76 1.31
N ASN A 165 1.48 -7.96 1.37
CA ASN A 165 0.65 -7.95 0.16
C ASN A 165 0.59 -6.55 -0.46
N LEU A 166 0.55 -5.49 0.36
CA LEU A 166 0.58 -4.10 -0.10
C LEU A 166 1.90 -3.75 -0.80
N GLU A 167 3.04 -4.20 -0.25
CA GLU A 167 4.36 -4.03 -0.88
C GLU A 167 4.39 -4.62 -2.31
N VAL A 168 3.83 -5.82 -2.49
CA VAL A 168 3.71 -6.45 -3.81
C VAL A 168 2.87 -5.59 -4.76
N MET A 169 1.75 -5.04 -4.29
CA MET A 169 0.92 -4.15 -5.11
C MET A 169 1.66 -2.87 -5.50
N ASP A 170 2.37 -2.26 -4.56
CA ASP A 170 3.13 -1.03 -4.82
C ASP A 170 4.26 -1.26 -5.83
N ALA A 171 4.99 -2.37 -5.71
CA ALA A 171 6.02 -2.76 -6.67
C ALA A 171 5.45 -3.01 -8.08
N LEU A 172 4.27 -3.63 -8.17
CA LEU A 172 3.58 -3.81 -9.45
C LEU A 172 3.18 -2.46 -10.05
N GLU A 173 2.61 -1.55 -9.26
CA GLU A 173 2.24 -0.21 -9.74
C GLU A 173 3.46 0.58 -10.24
N GLY A 174 4.57 0.54 -9.50
CA GLY A 174 5.83 1.16 -9.90
C GLY A 174 6.37 0.65 -11.23
N ALA A 175 6.10 -0.61 -11.57
CA ALA A 175 6.47 -1.23 -12.83
C ALA A 175 5.47 -1.03 -13.98
N GLY A 176 4.45 -0.18 -13.79
CA GLY A 176 3.39 0.05 -14.77
C GLY A 176 2.31 -1.05 -14.80
N LEU A 177 2.32 -1.97 -13.83
CA LEU A 177 1.32 -3.04 -13.66
C LEU A 177 0.18 -2.63 -12.71
N GLY A 178 -0.24 -1.36 -12.77
CA GLY A 178 -1.26 -0.83 -11.87
C GLY A 178 -2.62 -1.52 -12.00
N ALA A 179 -2.98 -2.00 -13.19
CA ALA A 179 -4.18 -2.82 -13.37
C ALA A 179 -4.11 -4.15 -12.59
N VAL A 180 -2.95 -4.82 -12.61
CA VAL A 180 -2.73 -6.06 -11.86
C VAL A 180 -2.79 -5.81 -10.36
N ALA A 181 -2.18 -4.72 -9.89
CA ALA A 181 -2.24 -4.33 -8.47
C ALA A 181 -3.67 -4.04 -8.01
N SER A 182 -4.47 -3.36 -8.85
CA SER A 182 -5.89 -3.09 -8.59
C SER A 182 -6.71 -4.38 -8.53
N ASP A 183 -6.51 -5.29 -9.50
CA ASP A 183 -7.20 -6.59 -9.51
C ASP A 183 -6.84 -7.44 -8.28
N LEU A 184 -5.57 -7.45 -7.84
CA LEU A 184 -5.18 -8.11 -6.59
C LEU A 184 -5.87 -7.52 -5.36
N ALA A 185 -5.92 -6.19 -5.27
CA ALA A 185 -6.54 -5.50 -4.14
C ALA A 185 -8.03 -5.82 -4.04
N GLU A 186 -8.74 -5.77 -5.16
CA GLU A 186 -10.16 -6.10 -5.23
C GLU A 186 -10.42 -7.58 -4.97
N GLY A 187 -9.58 -8.48 -5.48
CA GLY A 187 -9.64 -9.91 -5.20
C GLY A 187 -9.51 -10.22 -3.71
N LEU A 188 -8.54 -9.61 -3.03
CA LEU A 188 -8.37 -9.76 -1.58
C LEU A 188 -9.55 -9.17 -0.80
N ARG A 189 -10.04 -8.00 -1.19
CA ARG A 189 -11.20 -7.36 -0.54
C ARG A 189 -12.42 -8.27 -0.58
N ARG A 190 -12.72 -8.86 -1.74
CA ARG A 190 -13.84 -9.79 -1.93
C ARG A 190 -13.63 -11.10 -1.18
N PHE A 191 -12.41 -11.66 -1.21
CA PHE A 191 -12.06 -12.86 -0.48
C PHE A 191 -12.36 -12.70 1.03
N HIS A 192 -11.97 -11.57 1.61
CA HIS A 192 -12.23 -11.26 3.02
C HIS A 192 -13.68 -10.88 3.33
N ALA A 193 -14.47 -10.57 2.31
CA ALA A 193 -15.92 -10.35 2.42
C ALA A 193 -16.72 -11.63 2.12
N GLU A 194 -16.05 -12.79 2.01
CA GLU A 194 -16.63 -14.09 1.65
C GLU A 194 -17.32 -14.13 0.28
N ASP A 195 -17.08 -13.13 -0.58
CA ASP A 195 -17.43 -13.13 -2.00
C ASP A 195 -16.35 -13.90 -2.78
N TYR A 196 -16.35 -15.23 -2.61
CA TYR A 196 -15.33 -16.12 -3.17
C TYR A 196 -15.35 -16.16 -4.70
N GLU A 197 -16.53 -16.19 -5.31
CA GLU A 197 -16.69 -16.17 -6.77
C GLU A 197 -16.16 -14.86 -7.36
N GLY A 198 -16.53 -13.73 -6.75
CA GLY A 198 -15.98 -12.44 -7.13
C GLY A 198 -14.47 -12.39 -6.92
N ALA A 199 -13.94 -12.93 -5.83
CA ALA A 199 -12.51 -12.98 -5.57
C ALA A 199 -11.75 -13.77 -6.66
N VAL A 200 -12.23 -14.97 -7.02
CA VAL A 200 -11.68 -15.81 -8.09
C VAL A 200 -11.58 -15.04 -9.40
N LYS A 201 -12.65 -14.31 -9.78
CA LYS A 201 -12.66 -13.49 -11.00
C LYS A 201 -11.54 -12.46 -11.03
N PHE A 202 -11.26 -11.80 -9.90
CA PHE A 202 -10.22 -10.77 -9.83
C PHE A 202 -8.81 -11.37 -9.75
N PHE A 203 -8.61 -12.47 -9.02
CA PHE A 203 -7.32 -13.19 -9.06
C PHE A 203 -6.99 -13.74 -10.44
N ARG A 204 -8.00 -14.20 -11.20
CA ARG A 204 -7.85 -14.61 -12.61
C ARG A 204 -7.30 -13.48 -13.46
N LYS A 205 -7.89 -12.28 -13.35
CA LYS A 205 -7.44 -11.09 -14.09
C LYS A 205 -6.03 -10.67 -13.72
N ALA A 206 -5.67 -10.73 -12.43
CA ALA A 206 -4.31 -10.45 -11.98
C ALA A 206 -3.31 -11.41 -12.65
N VAL A 207 -3.58 -12.73 -12.65
CA VAL A 207 -2.73 -13.73 -13.31
C VAL A 207 -2.66 -13.51 -14.82
N GLU A 208 -3.77 -13.14 -15.47
CA GLU A 208 -3.82 -12.79 -16.89
C GLU A 208 -2.91 -11.59 -17.21
N GLY A 209 -2.96 -10.54 -16.40
CA GLY A 209 -2.12 -9.36 -16.57
C GLY A 209 -0.63 -9.66 -16.36
N LEU A 210 -0.28 -10.49 -15.36
CA LEU A 210 1.10 -10.96 -15.19
C LEU A 210 1.58 -11.76 -16.41
N ARG A 211 0.73 -12.65 -16.94
CA ARG A 211 1.04 -13.43 -18.16
C ARG A 211 1.36 -12.49 -19.31
N GLY A 212 0.49 -11.52 -19.57
CA GLY A 212 0.67 -10.54 -20.64
C GLY A 212 1.96 -9.72 -20.48
N TYR A 213 2.31 -9.35 -19.24
CA TYR A 213 3.57 -8.66 -18.97
C TYR A 213 4.79 -9.51 -19.30
N VAL A 214 4.83 -10.76 -18.82
CA VAL A 214 5.97 -11.69 -19.05
C VAL A 214 6.09 -12.06 -20.54
N GLU A 215 4.99 -12.04 -21.28
CA GLU A 215 4.98 -12.30 -22.72
C GLU A 215 5.49 -11.11 -23.55
N SER A 216 5.11 -9.88 -23.18
CA SER A 216 5.41 -8.67 -23.96
C SER A 216 6.69 -7.95 -23.54
N SER A 217 7.19 -8.20 -22.33
CA SER A 217 8.31 -7.45 -21.75
C SER A 217 9.44 -8.36 -21.32
N ARG A 218 10.69 -7.97 -21.61
CA ARG A 218 11.86 -8.61 -21.00
C ARG A 218 11.89 -8.25 -19.51
N VAL A 219 11.93 -9.27 -18.65
CA VAL A 219 12.08 -9.05 -17.20
C VAL A 219 13.57 -8.96 -16.89
N GLU A 220 14.05 -7.76 -16.58
CA GLU A 220 15.47 -7.54 -16.30
C GLU A 220 15.96 -8.39 -15.11
N GLY A 221 17.17 -8.94 -15.22
CA GLY A 221 17.72 -9.89 -14.25
C GLY A 221 17.15 -11.32 -14.34
N MET A 222 16.15 -11.58 -15.19
CA MET A 222 15.61 -12.91 -15.45
C MET A 222 16.16 -13.49 -16.76
N GLY A 223 16.74 -14.69 -16.70
CA GLY A 223 17.18 -15.39 -17.91
C GLY A 223 16.01 -15.89 -18.77
N GLU A 224 16.19 -15.95 -20.09
CA GLU A 224 15.12 -16.29 -21.05
C GLU A 224 14.44 -17.63 -20.78
N SER A 225 15.21 -18.67 -20.41
CA SER A 225 14.67 -19.99 -20.05
C SER A 225 13.71 -19.88 -18.85
N ARG A 226 14.07 -19.09 -17.85
CA ARG A 226 13.25 -18.88 -16.66
C ARG A 226 12.00 -18.08 -16.99
N GLN A 227 12.13 -17.05 -17.82
CA GLN A 227 11.00 -16.24 -18.28
C GLN A 227 10.00 -17.08 -19.08
N LYS A 228 10.48 -17.98 -19.94
CA LYS A 228 9.64 -18.94 -20.67
C LYS A 228 8.87 -19.85 -19.73
N LEU A 229 9.55 -20.47 -18.76
CA LEU A 229 8.90 -21.34 -17.76
C LEU A 229 7.85 -20.59 -16.93
N LEU A 230 8.14 -19.34 -16.56
CA LEU A 230 7.20 -18.49 -15.83
C LEU A 230 5.96 -18.18 -16.67
N ARG A 231 6.12 -17.86 -17.96
CA ARG A 231 5.01 -17.63 -18.89
C ARG A 231 4.14 -18.89 -19.04
N ASP A 232 4.77 -20.06 -19.16
CA ASP A 232 4.07 -21.33 -19.30
C ASP A 232 3.30 -21.66 -18.01
N PHE A 233 3.90 -21.44 -16.84
CA PHE A 233 3.23 -21.54 -15.54
C PHE A 233 2.02 -20.61 -15.44
N LEU A 234 2.18 -19.32 -15.75
CA LEU A 234 1.10 -18.33 -15.69
C LEU A 234 -0.04 -18.66 -16.66
N SER A 235 0.29 -19.23 -17.82
CA SER A 235 -0.70 -19.69 -18.80
C SER A 235 -1.53 -20.85 -18.26
N LYS A 236 -0.89 -21.82 -17.60
CA LYS A 236 -1.58 -22.94 -16.96
C LYS A 236 -2.38 -22.53 -15.73
N ALA A 237 -1.83 -21.64 -14.91
CA ALA A 237 -2.53 -21.02 -13.78
C ALA A 237 -3.80 -20.28 -14.24
N PHE A 238 -3.70 -19.46 -15.29
CA PHE A 238 -4.85 -18.77 -15.86
C PHE A 238 -5.93 -19.76 -16.32
N GLN A 239 -5.54 -20.82 -17.05
CA GLN A 239 -6.47 -21.86 -17.49
C GLN A 239 -7.16 -22.53 -16.31
N LEU A 240 -6.40 -22.91 -15.28
CA LEU A 240 -6.95 -23.53 -14.06
C LEU A 240 -7.94 -22.62 -13.36
N ILE A 241 -7.56 -21.37 -13.08
CA ILE A 241 -8.42 -20.41 -12.37
C ILE A 241 -9.67 -20.06 -13.20
N SER A 242 -9.54 -20.01 -14.53
CA SER A 242 -10.69 -19.81 -15.43
C SER A 242 -11.71 -20.94 -15.33
N ASN A 243 -11.29 -22.17 -14.99
CA ASN A 243 -12.21 -23.28 -14.76
C ASN A 243 -12.88 -23.25 -13.38
N PHE A 244 -12.43 -22.40 -12.45
CA PHE A 244 -13.09 -22.23 -11.15
C PHE A 244 -14.36 -21.36 -11.24
N GLY A 245 -14.55 -20.61 -12.33
CA GLY A 245 -15.71 -19.73 -12.54
C GLY A 245 -16.51 -20.08 -13.79
N GLU A 246 -17.84 -20.11 -13.64
CA GLU A 246 -18.92 -20.11 -14.66
C GLU A 246 -18.97 -21.20 -15.75
N HIS A 247 -17.89 -21.90 -16.09
CA HIS A 247 -17.92 -22.83 -17.23
C HIS A 247 -18.21 -24.30 -16.87
N SER A 248 -18.39 -24.65 -15.60
CA SER A 248 -18.52 -26.06 -15.18
C SER A 248 -19.54 -26.34 -14.08
N GLY A 249 -20.47 -25.42 -13.80
CA GLY A 249 -21.47 -25.61 -12.73
C GLY A 249 -20.86 -25.68 -11.31
N THR A 250 -19.58 -25.36 -11.18
CA THR A 250 -18.86 -25.21 -9.92
C THR A 250 -18.91 -23.75 -9.49
N SER A 251 -19.57 -23.48 -8.36
CA SER A 251 -19.45 -22.20 -7.68
C SER A 251 -18.00 -22.02 -7.21
N GLY A 252 -17.44 -20.82 -7.38
CA GLY A 252 -16.15 -20.48 -6.78
C GLY A 252 -16.29 -20.54 -5.26
N ASN A 253 -15.87 -21.66 -4.67
CA ASN A 253 -15.96 -21.88 -3.24
C ASN A 253 -14.64 -21.46 -2.58
N LEU A 254 -14.61 -21.48 -1.25
CA LEU A 254 -13.42 -21.13 -0.48
C LEU A 254 -12.13 -21.82 -0.99
N PRO A 255 -12.10 -23.14 -1.31
CA PRO A 255 -10.87 -23.79 -1.79
C PRO A 255 -10.34 -23.22 -3.10
N GLU A 256 -11.22 -22.97 -4.09
CA GLU A 256 -10.85 -22.40 -5.38
C GLU A 256 -10.38 -20.95 -5.22
N ALA A 257 -11.05 -20.18 -4.36
CA ALA A 257 -10.68 -18.80 -4.06
C ALA A 257 -9.33 -18.73 -3.33
N GLU A 258 -9.05 -19.65 -2.40
CA GLU A 258 -7.77 -19.76 -1.70
C GLU A 258 -6.63 -20.10 -2.65
N LEU A 259 -6.82 -21.11 -3.51
CA LEU A 259 -5.81 -21.50 -4.49
C LEU A 259 -5.55 -20.36 -5.48
N SER A 260 -6.60 -19.69 -5.97
CA SER A 260 -6.49 -18.54 -6.86
C SER A 260 -5.70 -17.40 -6.21
N ARG A 261 -6.03 -17.06 -4.97
CA ARG A 261 -5.31 -16.06 -4.17
C ARG A 261 -3.83 -16.41 -4.04
N ASN A 262 -3.54 -17.65 -3.65
CA ASN A 262 -2.17 -18.10 -3.40
C ASN A 262 -1.31 -18.06 -4.66
N ILE A 263 -1.86 -18.51 -5.80
CA ILE A 263 -1.19 -18.44 -7.10
C ILE A 263 -0.92 -16.99 -7.50
N ALA A 264 -1.95 -16.14 -7.45
CA ALA A 264 -1.85 -14.73 -7.85
C ALA A 264 -0.80 -14.01 -6.99
N LEU A 265 -0.89 -14.10 -5.67
CA LEU A 265 0.06 -13.46 -4.75
C LEU A 265 1.48 -13.99 -4.91
N ALA A 266 1.67 -15.30 -5.04
CA ALA A 266 3.01 -15.88 -5.19
C ALA A 266 3.67 -15.42 -6.49
N ALA A 267 2.93 -15.45 -7.60
CA ALA A 267 3.43 -15.00 -8.90
C ALA A 267 3.72 -13.49 -8.91
N SER A 268 2.80 -12.68 -8.36
CA SER A 268 3.00 -11.24 -8.21
C SER A 268 4.20 -10.91 -7.35
N LYS A 269 4.36 -11.58 -6.21
CA LYS A 269 5.51 -11.40 -5.32
C LYS A 269 6.80 -11.76 -6.02
N TYR A 270 6.84 -12.90 -6.71
CA TYR A 270 8.01 -13.33 -7.46
C TYR A 270 8.42 -12.30 -8.51
N LEU A 271 7.48 -11.81 -9.32
CA LEU A 271 7.77 -10.76 -10.30
C LEU A 271 8.16 -9.44 -9.63
N ALA A 272 7.47 -9.04 -8.56
CA ALA A 272 7.79 -7.84 -7.80
C ALA A 272 9.26 -7.84 -7.32
N THR A 273 9.84 -8.99 -6.93
CA THR A 273 11.27 -9.05 -6.54
C THR A 273 12.24 -8.70 -7.67
N TYR A 274 11.87 -8.92 -8.93
CA TYR A 274 12.66 -8.49 -10.08
C TYR A 274 12.41 -7.02 -10.42
N LEU A 275 11.17 -6.57 -10.27
CA LEU A 275 10.76 -5.20 -10.57
C LEU A 275 11.30 -4.19 -9.57
N ALA A 276 11.29 -4.51 -8.27
CA ALA A 276 11.83 -3.65 -7.21
C ALA A 276 13.35 -3.46 -7.29
N ARG A 277 14.06 -4.34 -8.01
CA ARG A 277 15.51 -4.25 -8.24
C ARG A 277 15.87 -3.44 -9.48
N GLN A 278 14.89 -3.08 -10.31
CA GLN A 278 15.10 -2.19 -11.43
C GLN A 278 15.13 -0.77 -10.86
N PRO A 279 16.23 -0.01 -11.02
CA PRO A 279 16.18 1.41 -10.74
C PRO A 279 15.06 2.01 -11.57
N SER A 280 14.36 3.01 -11.03
CA SER A 280 13.36 3.78 -11.73
C SER A 280 14.02 4.64 -12.82
N GLU A 281 14.61 4.00 -13.82
CA GLU A 281 15.02 4.65 -15.05
C GLU A 281 13.82 4.66 -15.98
N ALA A 282 13.41 5.87 -16.31
CA ALA A 282 12.40 6.17 -17.28
C ALA A 282 12.62 5.34 -18.55
N LYS A 283 11.66 4.46 -18.86
CA LYS A 283 11.49 4.00 -20.24
C LYS A 283 11.03 5.22 -21.04
N ALA A 284 11.99 5.77 -21.79
CA ALA A 284 11.79 6.79 -22.83
C ALA A 284 10.88 6.27 -23.95
#